data_AF-A0A9P9NQU5-F1
#
_entry.id   AF-A0A9P9NQU5-F1
#
_cell.length_a   1.000
_cell.length_b   1.000
_cell.length_c   1.000
_cell.angle_alpha   90.00
_cell.angle_beta   90.00
_cell.angle_gamma   90.00
#
_symmetry.space_group_name_H-M   'P 1'
#
loop_
_entity.id
_entity.type
_entity.pdbx_description
1 polymer ?
#
loop_
_entity_poly.entity_id
_entity_poly.type
_entity_poly.pdbx_seq_one_letter_code
_entity_poly.pdbx_strand_id
1 'polypeptide(L)'
;MLDVPIFRKSVRTGYGYEISPHEPLIYPTLLSLMKVIGLILGLLQPTRLYCLRYNAANEFNQSGDVTDALQNMMLQHASVDTFIKHYLPRRSGDIRAIVSGYEPQKDLMRAASRITRWIDPGRPHALTLRDKWDTEHPVNDVELQLAGLKFCDDPSTSVHIVDEMPPIQKRLAETVITLPGTTVVEEFRRRNAAIDAVAAFCHFQEGGAVAMPHGRPSTQKLAAAEAEKKALRDAMLLVFTEKRTTTCFLCLGEQSLPFEKRTYKFASPGDLTKHFKRKHLAHIKEGDRLQCKVCRMGLQHKQHLQNHAESIHGTVS
;
A
#
# COMPACT_ATOMS: atom_id res chain seq x y z
N MET A 1 -15.29 33.09 -15.89
CA MET A 1 -14.33 32.02 -15.54
C MET A 1 -13.03 32.70 -15.19
N LEU A 2 -12.30 32.24 -14.17
CA LEU A 2 -10.95 32.76 -13.92
C LEU A 2 -10.03 32.28 -15.05
N ASP A 3 -9.39 33.21 -15.76
CA ASP A 3 -8.41 32.89 -16.81
C ASP A 3 -7.10 32.28 -16.24
N VAL A 4 -6.99 32.24 -14.91
CA VAL A 4 -5.86 31.68 -14.18
C VAL A 4 -6.29 30.39 -13.48
N PRO A 5 -5.65 29.24 -13.78
CA PRO A 5 -5.93 27.98 -13.09
C PRO A 5 -5.63 28.05 -11.59
N ILE A 6 -6.45 27.39 -10.76
CA ILE A 6 -6.23 27.31 -9.30
C ILE A 6 -4.96 26.50 -8.98
N PHE A 7 -4.81 25.32 -9.60
CA PHE A 7 -3.61 24.50 -9.48
C PHE A 7 -2.70 24.75 -10.68
N ARG A 8 -1.52 25.31 -10.44
CA ARG A 8 -0.55 25.71 -11.48
C ARG A 8 0.72 24.89 -11.34
N LYS A 9 1.33 24.55 -12.48
CA LYS A 9 2.55 23.72 -12.48
C LYS A 9 3.76 24.53 -12.02
N SER A 10 4.76 23.86 -11.45
CA SER A 10 6.07 24.47 -11.22
C SER A 10 6.88 24.51 -12.51
N VAL A 11 7.57 25.62 -12.75
CA VAL A 11 8.44 25.86 -13.90
C VAL A 11 9.84 26.11 -13.38
N ARG A 12 10.84 25.49 -14.00
CA ARG A 12 12.23 25.68 -13.63
C ARG A 12 12.74 27.00 -14.20
N THR A 13 13.23 27.88 -13.34
CA THR A 13 13.86 29.17 -13.69
C THR A 13 15.35 29.10 -13.39
N GLY A 14 16.10 30.16 -13.76
CA GLY A 14 17.52 30.27 -13.44
C GLY A 14 17.81 30.33 -11.93
N TYR A 15 16.80 30.61 -11.11
CA TYR A 15 16.90 30.76 -9.65
C TYR A 15 16.24 29.60 -8.87
N GLY A 16 15.66 28.61 -9.55
CA GLY A 16 15.02 27.47 -8.89
C GLY A 16 13.74 27.03 -9.59
N TYR A 17 12.68 26.81 -8.81
CA TYR A 17 11.34 26.46 -9.30
C TYR A 17 10.34 27.52 -8.86
N GLU A 18 9.58 28.05 -9.80
CA GLU A 18 8.53 29.03 -9.56
C GLU A 18 7.17 28.47 -10.02
N ILE A 19 6.08 28.99 -9.45
CA ILE A 19 4.73 28.61 -9.89
C ILE A 19 4.43 29.33 -11.20
N SER A 20 4.00 28.58 -12.22
CA SER A 20 3.62 29.17 -13.51
C SER A 20 2.50 30.21 -13.31
N PRO A 21 2.58 31.39 -13.95
CA PRO A 21 1.53 32.40 -13.83
C PRO A 21 0.20 31.91 -14.42
N HIS A 22 0.25 31.09 -15.49
CA HIS A 22 -0.93 30.72 -16.26
C HIS A 22 -1.07 29.22 -16.56
N GLU A 23 0.00 28.42 -16.44
CA GLU A 23 -0.06 27.03 -16.88
C GLU A 23 -0.66 26.11 -15.79
N PRO A 24 -1.68 25.31 -16.14
CA PRO A 24 -2.31 24.41 -15.19
C PRO A 24 -1.39 23.25 -14.80
N LEU A 25 -1.53 22.80 -13.54
CA LEU A 25 -0.93 21.55 -13.08
C LEU A 25 -1.59 20.38 -13.79
N ILE A 26 -0.80 19.56 -14.47
CA ILE A 26 -1.34 18.38 -15.17
C ILE A 26 -1.75 17.29 -14.19
N TYR A 27 -2.87 16.63 -14.48
CA TYR A 27 -3.47 15.60 -13.63
C TYR A 27 -2.50 14.47 -13.22
N PRO A 28 -1.63 13.94 -14.11
CA PRO A 28 -0.67 12.89 -13.73
C PRO A 28 0.31 13.33 -12.63
N THR A 29 0.78 14.58 -12.68
CA THR A 29 1.67 15.15 -11.66
C THR A 29 0.94 15.25 -10.33
N LEU A 30 -0.28 15.78 -10.35
CA LEU A 30 -1.12 15.88 -9.15
C LEU A 30 -1.41 14.51 -8.51
N LEU A 31 -1.68 13.50 -9.33
CA LEU A 31 -1.87 12.12 -8.85
C LEU A 31 -0.59 11.57 -8.20
N SER A 32 0.58 11.87 -8.76
CA SER A 32 1.87 11.47 -8.18
C SER A 32 2.11 12.15 -6.83
N LEU A 33 1.87 13.47 -6.75
CA LEU A 33 2.00 14.23 -5.50
C LEU A 33 1.05 13.70 -4.41
N MET A 34 -0.20 13.39 -4.75
CA MET A 34 -1.14 12.80 -3.78
C MET A 34 -0.69 11.45 -3.24
N LYS A 35 -0.06 10.61 -4.08
CA LYS A 35 0.53 9.36 -3.60
C LYS A 35 1.62 9.65 -2.60
N VAL A 36 2.56 10.55 -2.92
CA VAL A 36 3.67 10.94 -2.04
C VAL A 36 3.14 11.46 -0.69
N ILE A 37 2.14 12.34 -0.71
CA ILE A 37 1.48 12.81 0.52
C ILE A 37 0.93 11.64 1.34
N GLY A 38 0.27 10.68 0.71
CA GLY A 38 -0.18 9.46 1.37
C GLY A 38 0.93 8.65 2.02
N LEU A 39 2.09 8.58 1.37
CA LEU A 39 3.26 7.88 1.91
C LEU A 39 3.86 8.60 3.11
N ILE A 40 3.95 9.93 3.06
CA ILE A 40 4.48 10.77 4.14
C ILE A 40 3.57 10.71 5.36
N LEU A 41 2.25 10.75 5.13
CA LEU A 41 1.26 10.63 6.18
C LEU A 41 1.12 9.21 6.74
N GLY A 42 1.87 8.22 6.23
CA GLY A 42 1.78 6.85 6.72
C GLY A 42 0.44 6.15 6.42
N LEU A 43 -0.34 6.64 5.45
CA LEU A 43 -1.67 6.09 5.16
C LEU A 43 -1.56 4.70 4.53
N LEU A 44 -2.11 3.67 5.19
CA LEU A 44 -2.10 2.30 4.65
C LEU A 44 -2.82 2.18 3.30
N GLN A 45 -3.89 2.94 3.11
CA GLN A 45 -4.67 2.92 1.87
C GLN A 45 -4.08 3.85 0.81
N PRO A 46 -4.04 3.44 -0.49
CA PRO A 46 -3.54 4.30 -1.57
C PRO A 46 -4.31 5.62 -1.65
N THR A 47 -3.62 6.73 -1.37
CA THR A 47 -4.21 8.07 -1.42
C THR A 47 -4.45 8.49 -2.87
N ARG A 48 -5.71 8.74 -3.20
CA ARG A 48 -6.16 9.25 -4.52
C ARG A 48 -6.95 10.53 -4.31
N LEU A 49 -6.98 11.40 -5.32
CA LEU A 49 -7.85 12.59 -5.29
C LEU A 49 -9.32 12.24 -4.99
N TYR A 50 -9.77 11.08 -5.47
CA TYR A 50 -11.12 10.60 -5.21
C TYR A 50 -11.42 10.47 -3.72
N CYS A 51 -10.45 10.11 -2.87
CA CYS A 51 -10.64 9.99 -1.43
C CYS A 51 -11.09 11.31 -0.79
N LEU A 52 -10.57 12.45 -1.26
CA LEU A 52 -10.95 13.77 -0.79
C LEU A 52 -12.39 14.10 -1.18
N ARG A 53 -12.77 13.82 -2.44
CA ARG A 53 -14.14 14.02 -2.92
C ARG A 53 -15.12 13.10 -2.20
N TYR A 54 -14.72 11.86 -1.95
CA TYR A 54 -15.51 10.88 -1.21
C TYR A 54 -15.77 11.32 0.24
N ASN A 55 -14.73 11.81 0.92
CA ASN A 55 -14.86 12.34 2.26
C ASN A 55 -15.77 13.57 2.30
N ALA A 56 -15.56 14.56 1.44
CA ALA A 56 -16.39 15.76 1.37
C ALA A 56 -17.87 15.41 1.11
N ALA A 57 -18.15 14.51 0.18
CA ALA A 57 -19.49 14.05 -0.13
C ALA A 57 -20.20 13.43 1.09
N ASN A 58 -19.49 12.63 1.89
CA ASN A 58 -20.02 12.04 3.12
C ASN A 58 -20.28 13.08 4.21
N GLU A 59 -19.40 14.08 4.37
CA GLU A 59 -19.63 15.16 5.33
C GLU A 59 -20.83 16.02 4.93
N PHE A 60 -21.00 16.32 3.63
CA PHE A 60 -22.20 17.02 3.13
C PHE A 60 -23.48 16.25 3.50
N ASN A 61 -23.50 14.93 3.25
CA ASN A 61 -24.65 14.08 3.57
C ASN A 61 -24.99 14.03 5.07
N GLN A 62 -24.00 14.18 5.95
CA GLN A 62 -24.18 14.06 7.40
C GLN A 62 -24.43 15.40 8.10
N SER A 63 -24.09 16.52 7.46
CA SER A 63 -24.16 17.85 8.07
C SER A 63 -25.59 18.30 8.41
N GLY A 64 -26.60 17.83 7.69
CA GLY A 64 -27.97 18.36 7.77
C GLY A 64 -28.14 19.75 7.11
N ASP A 65 -27.05 20.50 6.93
CA ASP A 65 -27.02 21.82 6.31
C ASP A 65 -27.04 21.78 4.76
N VAL A 66 -26.64 20.65 4.18
CA VAL A 66 -26.55 20.46 2.72
C VAL A 66 -27.69 19.56 2.25
N THR A 67 -28.62 20.10 1.46
CA THR A 67 -29.70 19.31 0.84
C THR A 67 -29.17 18.41 -0.27
N ASP A 68 -29.87 17.32 -0.58
CA ASP A 68 -29.49 16.39 -1.66
C ASP A 68 -29.31 17.09 -3.02
N ALA A 69 -30.16 18.09 -3.31
CA ALA A 69 -30.04 18.89 -4.53
C ALA A 69 -28.76 19.73 -4.55
N LEU A 70 -28.43 20.38 -3.42
CA LEU A 70 -27.21 21.17 -3.28
C LEU A 70 -25.96 20.28 -3.30
N GLN A 71 -26.02 19.12 -2.65
CA GLN A 71 -24.96 18.12 -2.67
C GLN A 71 -24.69 17.65 -4.10
N ASN A 72 -25.73 17.30 -4.85
CA ASN A 72 -25.59 16.88 -6.25
C ASN A 72 -25.04 18.02 -7.12
N MET A 73 -25.42 19.27 -6.88
CA MET A 73 -24.83 20.43 -7.56
C MET A 73 -23.33 20.57 -7.23
N MET A 74 -22.96 20.52 -5.95
CA MET A 74 -21.56 20.61 -5.49
C MET A 74 -20.69 19.48 -6.04
N LEU A 75 -21.24 18.26 -6.10
CA LEU A 75 -20.58 17.09 -6.66
C LEU A 75 -20.80 16.95 -8.17
N GLN A 76 -21.47 17.89 -8.82
CA GLN A 76 -21.78 17.85 -10.26
C GLN A 76 -22.39 16.51 -10.72
N HIS A 77 -23.28 15.95 -9.89
CA HIS A 77 -24.03 14.75 -10.22
C HIS A 77 -25.33 15.14 -10.92
N ALA A 78 -25.65 14.45 -12.01
CA ALA A 78 -26.94 14.59 -12.69
C ALA A 78 -28.09 13.90 -11.94
N SER A 79 -27.77 12.88 -11.13
CA SER A 79 -28.73 12.14 -10.30
C SER A 79 -28.11 11.76 -8.96
N VAL A 80 -28.94 11.76 -7.92
CA VAL A 80 -28.63 11.25 -6.57
C VAL A 80 -28.18 9.78 -6.59
N ASP A 81 -28.59 9.01 -7.59
CA ASP A 81 -28.16 7.61 -7.74
C ASP A 81 -26.65 7.47 -7.84
N THR A 82 -25.98 8.47 -8.41
CA THR A 82 -24.52 8.52 -8.49
C THR A 82 -23.91 8.60 -7.10
N PHE A 83 -24.49 9.42 -6.23
CA PHE A 83 -24.10 9.51 -4.83
C PHE A 83 -24.35 8.19 -4.10
N ILE A 84 -25.55 7.63 -4.20
CA ILE A 84 -25.92 6.37 -3.54
C ILE A 84 -24.97 5.23 -3.95
N LYS A 85 -24.62 5.14 -5.24
CA LYS A 85 -23.81 4.05 -5.78
C LYS A 85 -22.32 4.17 -5.42
N HIS A 86 -21.77 5.38 -5.41
CA HIS A 86 -20.32 5.59 -5.36
C HIS A 86 -19.81 6.26 -4.07
N TYR A 87 -20.69 6.92 -3.33
CA TYR A 87 -20.35 7.74 -2.18
C TYR A 87 -20.96 7.22 -0.88
N LEU A 88 -22.23 6.81 -0.89
CA LEU A 88 -22.91 6.34 0.31
C LEU A 88 -22.24 5.08 0.88
N PRO A 89 -21.64 5.14 2.09
CA PRO A 89 -20.97 3.99 2.69
C PRO A 89 -21.99 2.94 3.14
N ARG A 90 -21.74 1.67 2.79
CA ARG A 90 -22.59 0.50 3.13
C ARG A 90 -22.75 0.23 4.63
N ARG A 91 -21.97 0.89 5.50
CA ARG A 91 -21.99 0.75 6.97
C ARG A 91 -21.88 2.12 7.65
N SER A 92 -22.78 3.04 7.31
CA SER A 92 -22.87 4.35 7.97
C SER A 92 -23.91 4.31 9.08
N GLY A 93 -23.48 3.94 10.29
CA GLY A 93 -24.32 4.08 11.47
C GLY A 93 -24.03 3.05 12.53
N ASP A 94 -24.29 3.43 13.78
CA ASP A 94 -24.32 2.50 14.91
C ASP A 94 -25.60 1.65 14.81
N ILE A 95 -25.57 0.65 13.91
CA ILE A 95 -26.71 -0.22 13.62
C ILE A 95 -27.20 -0.89 14.91
N ARG A 96 -26.29 -1.22 15.82
CA ARG A 96 -26.63 -1.81 17.11
C ARG A 96 -27.45 -0.83 17.94
N ALA A 97 -27.00 0.41 18.12
CA ALA A 97 -27.75 1.41 18.86
C ALA A 97 -29.13 1.64 18.23
N ILE A 98 -29.21 1.74 16.89
CA ILE A 98 -30.48 1.93 16.16
C ILE A 98 -31.45 0.77 16.41
N VAL A 99 -31.01 -0.48 16.23
CA VAL A 99 -31.86 -1.68 16.39
C VAL A 99 -32.30 -1.84 17.86
N SER A 100 -31.46 -1.44 18.80
CA SER A 100 -31.74 -1.52 20.23
C SER A 100 -32.44 -0.27 20.80
N GLY A 101 -32.72 0.75 19.99
CA GLY A 101 -33.35 2.00 20.45
C GLY A 101 -32.48 2.89 21.35
N TYR A 102 -31.16 2.69 21.34
CA TYR A 102 -30.20 3.54 22.03
C TYR A 102 -29.78 4.73 21.17
N GLU A 103 -29.28 5.78 21.81
CA GLU A 103 -28.63 6.88 21.13
C GLU A 103 -27.35 6.41 20.41
N PRO A 104 -27.25 6.61 19.07
CA PRO A 104 -26.07 6.22 18.30
C PRO A 104 -24.79 6.95 18.73
N GLN A 105 -23.69 6.20 18.89
CA GLN A 105 -22.38 6.79 19.19
C GLN A 105 -21.72 7.39 17.94
N LYS A 106 -22.29 8.49 17.42
CA LYS A 106 -21.91 9.08 16.12
C LYS A 106 -20.44 9.47 16.03
N ASP A 107 -19.89 10.10 17.06
CA ASP A 107 -18.49 10.57 17.07
C ASP A 107 -17.50 9.41 17.09
N LEU A 108 -17.79 8.38 17.89
CA LEU A 108 -16.96 7.17 17.94
C LEU A 108 -17.01 6.40 16.62
N MET A 109 -18.19 6.23 16.04
CA MET A 109 -18.35 5.59 14.73
C MET A 109 -17.65 6.37 13.63
N ARG A 110 -17.72 7.71 13.67
CA ARG A 110 -17.01 8.60 12.74
C ARG A 110 -15.50 8.48 12.90
N ALA A 111 -14.96 8.57 14.11
CA ALA A 111 -13.54 8.41 14.40
C ALA A 111 -13.03 7.04 13.95
N ALA A 112 -13.77 5.97 14.27
CA ALA A 112 -13.44 4.59 13.89
C ALA A 112 -13.41 4.36 12.38
N SER A 113 -14.14 5.18 11.62
CA SER A 113 -14.30 5.07 10.16
C SER A 113 -13.41 6.02 9.37
N ARG A 114 -12.67 6.92 10.01
CA ARG A 114 -11.75 7.83 9.32
C ARG A 114 -10.56 7.06 8.75
N ILE A 115 -10.14 7.44 7.54
CA ILE A 115 -8.92 6.90 6.93
C ILE A 115 -7.67 7.21 7.79
N THR A 116 -7.72 8.30 8.56
CA THR A 116 -6.66 8.73 9.48
C THR A 116 -6.45 7.78 10.66
N ARG A 117 -7.44 6.93 10.99
CA ARG A 117 -7.27 5.85 11.98
C ARG A 117 -6.18 4.86 11.56
N TRP A 118 -6.00 4.69 10.25
CA TRP A 118 -5.03 3.78 9.66
C TRP A 118 -3.76 4.52 9.24
N ILE A 119 -3.39 5.56 10.00
CA ILE A 119 -2.08 6.18 9.90
C ILE A 119 -1.12 5.34 10.74
N ASP A 120 -0.10 4.82 10.09
CA ASP A 120 1.03 4.17 10.75
C ASP A 120 2.26 5.08 10.58
N PRO A 121 2.68 5.80 11.64
CA PRO A 121 3.86 6.67 11.59
C PRO A 121 5.17 5.90 11.33
N GLY A 122 5.22 4.61 11.65
CA GLY A 122 6.37 3.73 11.46
C GLY A 122 6.47 3.17 10.03
N ARG A 123 5.48 3.41 9.18
CA ARG A 123 5.42 2.83 7.84
C ARG A 123 6.55 3.37 6.94
N PRO A 124 7.49 2.53 6.48
CA PRO A 124 8.66 2.97 5.72
C PRO A 124 8.31 3.71 4.43
N HIS A 125 9.00 4.79 4.08
CA HIS A 125 8.76 5.55 2.84
C HIS A 125 9.31 4.86 1.58
N ALA A 126 10.44 4.15 1.71
CA ALA A 126 11.06 3.44 0.59
C ALA A 126 10.21 2.27 0.09
N LEU A 127 9.88 2.25 -1.21
CA LEU A 127 8.95 1.29 -1.84
C LEU A 127 9.30 -0.18 -1.54
N THR A 128 10.58 -0.55 -1.59
CA THR A 128 11.03 -1.93 -1.36
C THR A 128 10.88 -2.40 0.09
N LEU A 129 11.00 -1.48 1.05
CA LEU A 129 10.79 -1.75 2.47
C LEU A 129 9.28 -1.74 2.79
N ARG A 130 8.54 -0.83 2.14
CA ARG A 130 7.09 -0.71 2.27
C ARG A 130 6.35 -1.97 1.83
N ASP A 131 6.66 -2.54 0.67
CA ASP A 131 5.96 -3.75 0.19
C ASP A 131 6.13 -4.93 1.16
N LYS A 132 7.33 -5.06 1.75
CA LYS A 132 7.58 -6.05 2.80
C LYS A 132 6.84 -5.71 4.08
N TRP A 133 6.91 -4.46 4.55
CA TRP A 133 6.19 -3.97 5.72
C TRP A 133 4.68 -4.21 5.62
N ASP A 134 4.05 -3.80 4.53
CA ASP A 134 2.61 -3.96 4.31
C ASP A 134 2.18 -5.44 4.28
N THR A 135 3.10 -6.35 3.95
CA THR A 135 2.83 -7.80 3.91
C THR A 135 3.08 -8.45 5.28
N GLU A 136 4.16 -8.07 5.95
CA GLU A 136 4.67 -8.76 7.14
C GLU A 136 4.16 -8.13 8.44
N HIS A 137 3.98 -6.81 8.50
CA HIS A 137 3.60 -6.08 9.72
C HIS A 137 2.24 -6.52 10.28
N PRO A 138 1.16 -6.68 9.47
CA PRO A 138 -0.12 -7.17 10.01
C PRO A 138 -0.04 -8.59 10.59
N VAL A 139 0.83 -9.43 10.04
CA VAL A 139 1.04 -10.81 10.54
C VAL A 139 1.77 -10.74 11.88
N ASN A 140 2.83 -9.95 11.96
CA ASN A 140 3.57 -9.73 13.20
C ASN A 140 2.68 -9.16 14.31
N ASP A 141 1.80 -8.20 13.99
CA ASP A 141 0.86 -7.61 14.96
C ASP A 141 -0.12 -8.66 15.53
N VAL A 142 -0.64 -9.55 14.67
CA VAL A 142 -1.51 -10.66 15.10
C VAL A 142 -0.72 -11.65 15.97
N GLU A 143 0.52 -11.98 15.60
CA GLU A 143 1.37 -12.87 16.40
C GLU A 143 1.70 -12.28 17.77
N LEU A 144 1.99 -10.98 17.85
CA LEU A 144 2.22 -10.26 19.11
C LEU A 144 0.95 -10.23 19.98
N GLN A 145 -0.22 -10.00 19.36
CA GLN A 145 -1.50 -10.04 20.05
C GLN A 145 -1.79 -11.45 20.63
N LEU A 146 -1.52 -12.51 19.86
CA LEU A 146 -1.64 -13.89 20.32
C LEU A 146 -0.63 -14.24 21.41
N ALA A 147 0.55 -13.61 21.41
CA ALA A 147 1.56 -13.72 22.46
C ALA A 147 1.21 -12.93 23.74
N GLY A 148 0.08 -12.22 23.78
CA GLY A 148 -0.40 -11.51 24.96
C GLY A 148 0.30 -10.17 25.24
N LEU A 149 1.07 -9.67 24.29
CA LEU A 149 1.65 -8.32 24.38
C LEU A 149 0.56 -7.29 24.09
N LYS A 150 0.29 -6.42 25.08
CA LYS A 150 -0.63 -5.29 24.90
C LYS A 150 0.08 -4.21 24.07
N PHE A 151 -0.58 -3.73 23.02
CA PHE A 151 -0.21 -2.44 22.41
C PHE A 151 -0.35 -1.36 23.49
N CYS A 152 0.53 -0.36 23.51
CA CYS A 152 0.38 0.77 24.44
C CYS A 152 -1.02 1.38 24.30
N ASP A 153 -1.79 1.36 25.38
CA ASP A 153 -3.20 1.73 25.44
C ASP A 153 -3.47 3.25 25.35
N ASP A 154 -2.44 4.07 25.11
CA ASP A 154 -2.65 5.50 24.92
C ASP A 154 -3.02 5.78 23.45
N PRO A 155 -4.24 6.28 23.16
CA PRO A 155 -4.54 6.84 21.86
C PRO A 155 -3.66 8.08 21.69
N SER A 156 -2.48 7.87 21.11
CA SER A 156 -1.51 8.91 20.77
C SER A 156 -2.25 10.00 20.00
N THR A 157 -2.62 11.08 20.69
CA THR A 157 -3.22 12.26 20.05
C THR A 157 -2.16 13.02 19.25
N SER A 158 -0.88 12.68 19.49
CA SER A 158 0.29 13.03 18.71
C SER A 158 0.77 11.81 17.91
N VAL A 159 0.92 11.97 16.59
CA VAL A 159 1.71 11.06 15.75
C VAL A 159 3.10 10.97 16.38
N HIS A 160 3.48 9.81 16.93
CA HIS A 160 4.86 9.56 17.31
C HIS A 160 5.69 9.50 16.03
N ILE A 161 6.20 10.68 15.67
CA ILE A 161 7.06 10.92 14.54
C ILE A 161 8.39 10.22 14.84
N VAL A 162 8.70 9.20 14.04
CA VAL A 162 9.97 8.48 14.10
C VAL A 162 11.12 9.49 13.94
N ASP A 163 12.15 9.39 14.77
CA ASP A 163 13.33 10.28 14.85
C ASP A 163 14.14 10.41 13.53
N GLU A 164 13.78 9.66 12.48
CA GLU A 164 14.45 9.67 11.18
C GLU A 164 13.77 10.57 10.12
N MET A 165 12.61 11.17 10.40
CA MET A 165 11.89 11.97 9.40
C MET A 165 12.52 13.38 9.23
N PRO A 166 12.89 13.80 8.00
CA PRO A 166 13.34 15.15 7.71
C PRO A 166 12.39 16.22 8.27
N PRO A 167 12.90 17.32 8.86
CA PRO A 167 12.07 18.34 9.52
C PRO A 167 10.95 18.91 8.65
N ILE A 168 11.14 18.94 7.33
CA ILE A 168 10.15 19.44 6.37
C ILE A 168 9.00 18.46 6.13
N GLN A 169 9.27 17.15 6.15
CA GLN A 169 8.23 16.12 6.10
C GLN A 169 7.45 16.08 7.42
N LYS A 170 8.14 16.28 8.55
CA LYS A 170 7.53 16.42 9.87
C LYS A 170 6.52 17.57 9.91
N ARG A 171 6.96 18.76 9.48
CA ARG A 171 6.09 19.94 9.39
C ARG A 171 4.88 19.70 8.46
N LEU A 172 5.08 19.01 7.35
CA LEU A 172 3.99 18.65 6.44
C LEU A 172 2.97 17.73 7.12
N ALA A 173 3.44 16.65 7.76
CA ALA A 173 2.57 15.69 8.42
C ALA A 173 1.73 16.36 9.52
N GLU A 174 2.38 17.07 10.44
CA GLU A 174 1.73 17.73 11.57
C GLU A 174 0.65 18.73 11.12
N THR A 175 0.97 19.60 10.15
CA THR A 175 0.04 20.65 9.70
C THR A 175 -1.15 20.11 8.91
N VAL A 176 -0.96 19.07 8.09
CA VAL A 176 -2.03 18.50 7.26
C VAL A 176 -3.03 17.70 8.11
N ILE A 177 -2.56 16.99 9.12
CA ILE A 177 -3.42 16.17 10.01
C ILE A 177 -3.99 16.95 11.19
N THR A 178 -3.60 18.23 11.36
CA THR A 178 -4.13 19.09 12.43
C THR A 178 -5.66 19.17 12.34
N LEU A 179 -6.33 18.97 13.48
CA LEU A 179 -7.79 19.03 13.59
C LEU A 179 -8.33 20.40 13.20
N PRO A 180 -9.56 20.49 12.63
CA PRO A 180 -10.18 21.76 12.31
C PRO A 180 -10.30 22.69 13.52
N GLY A 181 -10.11 23.99 13.30
CA GLY A 181 -10.32 25.01 14.34
C GLY A 181 -11.79 25.10 14.75
N THR A 182 -12.06 25.53 15.98
CA THR A 182 -13.44 25.72 16.47
C THR A 182 -14.06 27.02 15.95
N THR A 183 -13.23 27.91 15.39
CA THR A 183 -13.65 29.15 14.73
C THR A 183 -13.20 29.20 13.27
N VAL A 184 -13.93 29.98 12.45
CA VAL A 184 -13.61 30.22 11.04
C VAL A 184 -12.20 30.80 10.87
N VAL A 185 -11.78 31.69 11.77
CA VAL A 185 -10.45 32.33 11.73
C VAL A 185 -9.34 31.33 12.02
N GLU A 186 -9.52 30.45 13.00
CA GLU A 186 -8.57 29.37 13.30
C GLU A 186 -8.49 28.36 12.16
N GLU A 187 -9.62 28.01 11.54
CA GLU A 187 -9.65 27.12 10.39
C GLU A 187 -8.94 27.73 9.17
N PHE A 188 -9.10 29.04 8.92
CA PHE A 188 -8.33 29.74 7.89
C PHE A 188 -6.83 29.70 8.17
N ARG A 189 -6.40 29.96 9.42
CA ARG A 189 -4.99 29.89 9.80
C ARG A 189 -4.42 28.48 9.64
N ARG A 190 -5.16 27.46 10.06
CA ARG A 190 -4.78 26.05 9.91
C ARG A 190 -4.61 25.67 8.44
N ARG A 191 -5.57 26.06 7.58
CA ARG A 191 -5.50 25.82 6.13
C ARG A 191 -4.30 26.51 5.49
N ASN A 192 -4.06 27.77 5.83
CA ASN A 192 -2.91 28.51 5.32
C ASN A 192 -1.60 27.84 5.76
N ALA A 193 -1.48 27.45 7.03
CA ALA A 193 -0.31 26.73 7.53
C ALA A 193 -0.07 25.39 6.81
N ALA A 194 -1.14 24.63 6.52
CA ALA A 194 -1.04 23.40 5.74
C ALA A 194 -0.64 23.66 4.29
N ILE A 195 -1.17 24.71 3.66
CA ILE A 195 -0.78 25.13 2.30
C ILE A 195 0.69 25.51 2.26
N ASP A 196 1.17 26.29 3.22
CA ASP A 196 2.57 26.70 3.32
C ASP A 196 3.51 25.52 3.60
N ALA A 197 3.03 24.51 4.33
CA ALA A 197 3.78 23.27 4.56
C ALA A 197 3.87 22.41 3.31
N VAL A 198 2.77 22.26 2.56
CA VAL A 198 2.76 21.59 1.25
C VAL A 198 3.67 22.32 0.26
N ALA A 199 3.58 23.65 0.18
CA ALA A 199 4.41 24.46 -0.72
C ALA A 199 5.90 24.30 -0.40
N ALA A 200 6.29 24.43 0.87
CA ALA A 200 7.68 24.23 1.30
C ALA A 200 8.17 22.82 0.96
N PHE A 201 7.35 21.80 1.21
CA PHE A 201 7.68 20.42 0.88
C PHE A 201 7.88 20.21 -0.62
N CYS A 202 7.09 20.85 -1.49
CA CYS A 202 7.27 20.75 -2.94
C CYS A 202 8.64 21.27 -3.42
N HIS A 203 9.30 22.14 -2.65
CA HIS A 203 10.66 22.62 -2.94
C HIS A 203 11.77 21.75 -2.33
N PHE A 204 11.41 20.77 -1.49
CA PHE A 204 12.36 19.87 -0.86
C PHE A 204 12.74 18.74 -1.82
N GLN A 205 14.04 18.58 -2.04
CA GLN A 205 14.58 17.51 -2.86
C GLN A 205 14.94 16.33 -1.95
N GLU A 206 14.02 15.37 -1.81
CA GLU A 206 14.36 14.08 -1.20
C GLU A 206 15.44 13.40 -2.04
N GLY A 207 16.47 12.86 -1.37
CA GLY A 207 17.61 12.21 -1.99
C GLY A 207 17.21 11.38 -3.21
N GLY A 208 17.93 11.57 -4.31
CA GLY A 208 17.49 11.24 -5.65
C GLY A 208 16.87 9.86 -5.79
N ALA A 209 15.58 9.81 -6.15
CA ALA A 209 15.01 8.62 -6.75
C ALA A 209 15.82 8.30 -8.01
N VAL A 210 16.39 7.09 -8.08
CA VAL A 210 16.93 6.53 -9.32
C VAL A 210 15.92 6.81 -10.42
N ALA A 211 16.34 7.51 -11.47
CA ALA A 211 15.47 7.90 -12.56
C ALA A 211 14.76 6.66 -13.09
N MET A 212 13.48 6.51 -12.73
CA MET A 212 12.66 5.44 -13.27
C MET A 212 12.57 5.68 -14.78
N PRO A 213 12.95 4.70 -15.61
CA PRO A 213 12.89 4.85 -17.05
C PRO A 213 11.48 5.29 -17.43
N HIS A 214 11.38 6.47 -18.05
CA HIS A 214 10.13 7.01 -18.56
C HIS A 214 9.68 6.18 -19.78
N GLY A 215 9.16 4.99 -19.49
CA GLY A 215 8.33 4.23 -20.39
C GLY A 215 7.18 3.72 -19.56
N ARG A 216 5.97 4.29 -19.75
CA ARG A 216 4.75 3.64 -19.26
C ARG A 216 4.79 2.20 -19.78
N PRO A 217 4.85 1.17 -18.91
CA PRO A 217 4.58 -0.17 -19.38
C PRO A 217 3.18 -0.14 -19.96
N SER A 218 3.01 -0.57 -21.21
CA SER A 218 1.68 -0.80 -21.78
C SER A 218 0.82 -1.55 -20.76
N THR A 219 -0.48 -1.27 -20.70
CA THR A 219 -1.44 -1.98 -19.85
C THR A 219 -1.31 -3.50 -19.98
N GLN A 220 -0.86 -3.98 -21.15
CA GLN A 220 -0.52 -5.38 -21.42
C GLN A 220 0.72 -5.88 -20.65
N LYS A 221 1.76 -5.06 -20.48
CA LYS A 221 2.97 -5.41 -19.71
C LYS A 221 2.69 -5.50 -18.21
N LEU A 222 1.84 -4.63 -17.68
CA LEU A 222 1.37 -4.70 -16.29
C LEU A 222 0.52 -5.96 -16.05
N ALA A 223 -0.41 -6.26 -16.97
CA ALA A 223 -1.21 -7.48 -16.89
C ALA A 223 -0.36 -8.76 -17.00
N ALA A 224 0.65 -8.77 -17.87
CA ALA A 224 1.60 -9.89 -17.99
C ALA A 224 2.41 -10.09 -16.69
N ALA A 225 2.93 -9.01 -16.10
CA ALA A 225 3.66 -9.09 -14.83
C ALA A 225 2.76 -9.56 -13.66
N GLU A 226 1.50 -9.14 -13.62
CA GLU A 226 0.51 -9.60 -12.64
C GLU A 226 0.19 -11.10 -12.83
N ALA A 227 0.08 -11.54 -14.08
CA ALA A 227 -0.15 -12.95 -14.44
C ALA A 227 1.04 -13.83 -14.07
N GLU A 228 2.28 -13.38 -14.30
CA GLU A 228 3.49 -14.08 -13.86
C GLU A 228 3.55 -14.20 -12.33
N LYS A 229 3.24 -13.12 -11.59
CA LYS A 229 3.16 -13.16 -10.13
C LYS A 229 2.10 -14.16 -9.65
N LYS A 230 0.95 -14.22 -10.32
CA LYS A 230 -0.12 -15.18 -10.01
C LYS A 230 0.36 -16.62 -10.28
N ALA A 231 0.93 -16.88 -11.45
CA ALA A 231 1.44 -18.20 -11.82
C ALA A 231 2.55 -18.70 -10.88
N LEU A 232 3.42 -17.80 -10.38
CA LEU A 232 4.41 -18.14 -9.35
C LEU A 232 3.74 -18.56 -8.03
N ARG A 233 2.70 -17.84 -7.58
CA ARG A 233 1.95 -18.19 -6.36
C ARG A 233 1.24 -19.53 -6.51
N ASP A 234 0.60 -19.76 -7.65
CA ASP A 234 -0.11 -21.01 -7.95
C ASP A 234 0.88 -22.19 -7.99
N ALA A 235 2.06 -22.02 -8.63
CA ALA A 235 3.12 -23.02 -8.63
C ALA A 235 3.67 -23.32 -7.23
N MET A 236 3.78 -22.29 -6.37
CA MET A 236 4.20 -22.46 -4.98
C MET A 236 3.19 -23.29 -4.20
N LEU A 237 1.89 -23.05 -4.38
CA LEU A 237 0.83 -23.83 -3.75
C LEU A 237 0.87 -25.30 -4.20
N LEU A 238 1.04 -25.58 -5.50
CA LEU A 238 1.09 -26.95 -6.04
C LEU A 238 2.22 -27.77 -5.43
N VAL A 239 3.38 -27.15 -5.20
CA VAL A 239 4.56 -27.80 -4.61
C VAL A 239 4.35 -28.19 -3.13
N PHE A 240 3.34 -27.63 -2.46
CA PHE A 240 2.97 -27.99 -1.08
C PHE A 240 1.74 -28.90 -0.99
N THR A 241 0.83 -28.85 -1.97
CA THR A 241 -0.46 -29.54 -1.89
C THR A 241 -0.49 -30.85 -2.68
N GLU A 242 0.27 -30.95 -3.77
CA GLU A 242 0.28 -32.16 -4.59
C GLU A 242 1.28 -33.20 -4.08
N LYS A 243 0.81 -34.42 -3.84
CA LYS A 243 1.68 -35.55 -3.46
C LYS A 243 2.69 -35.94 -4.55
N ARG A 244 2.46 -35.54 -5.81
CA ARG A 244 3.32 -35.82 -6.97
C ARG A 244 3.39 -34.61 -7.90
N THR A 245 4.02 -33.56 -7.43
CA THR A 245 4.25 -32.34 -8.21
C THR A 245 5.10 -32.63 -9.45
N THR A 246 4.89 -31.83 -10.49
CA THR A 246 5.70 -31.81 -11.71
C THR A 246 6.61 -30.58 -11.78
N THR A 247 6.74 -29.80 -10.69
CA THR A 247 7.52 -28.56 -10.65
C THR A 247 8.65 -28.67 -9.63
N CYS A 248 9.86 -28.25 -10.01
CA CYS A 248 11.01 -28.35 -9.11
C CYS A 248 11.00 -27.24 -8.05
N PHE A 249 10.84 -27.61 -6.77
CA PHE A 249 10.83 -26.66 -5.65
C PHE A 249 12.12 -25.84 -5.52
N LEU A 250 13.28 -26.42 -5.83
CA LEU A 250 14.56 -25.69 -5.80
C LEU A 250 14.68 -24.67 -6.93
N CYS A 251 14.26 -25.02 -8.16
CA CYS A 251 14.23 -24.06 -9.26
C CYS A 251 13.18 -22.96 -9.01
N LEU A 252 12.02 -23.32 -8.44
CA LEU A 252 10.97 -22.37 -8.12
C LEU A 252 11.44 -21.32 -7.08
N GLY A 253 12.20 -21.76 -6.08
CA GLY A 253 12.78 -20.90 -5.05
C GLY A 253 13.98 -20.06 -5.49
N GLU A 254 14.57 -20.31 -6.66
CA GLU A 254 15.76 -19.59 -7.13
C GLU A 254 15.39 -18.29 -7.85
N GLN A 255 15.62 -17.16 -7.18
CA GLN A 255 15.27 -15.83 -7.71
C GLN A 255 16.18 -15.40 -8.87
N SER A 256 17.38 -15.97 -9.01
CA SER A 256 18.29 -15.67 -10.11
C SER A 256 17.87 -16.30 -11.45
N LEU A 257 16.89 -17.21 -11.45
CA LEU A 257 16.40 -17.85 -12.67
C LEU A 257 15.25 -17.04 -13.31
N PRO A 258 15.17 -16.97 -14.66
CA PRO A 258 14.01 -16.45 -15.37
C PRO A 258 12.71 -17.18 -14.99
N PHE A 259 11.57 -16.48 -15.04
CA PHE A 259 10.24 -17.01 -14.70
C PHE A 259 9.95 -18.38 -15.33
N GLU A 260 10.18 -18.51 -16.64
CA GLU A 260 9.96 -19.75 -17.40
C GLU A 260 10.70 -20.97 -16.83
N LYS A 261 11.92 -20.77 -16.31
CA LYS A 261 12.73 -21.83 -15.72
C LYS A 261 12.31 -22.15 -14.28
N ARG A 262 11.72 -21.18 -13.58
CA ARG A 262 11.22 -21.34 -12.21
C ARG A 262 9.90 -22.09 -12.16
N THR A 263 9.02 -21.82 -13.13
CA THR A 263 7.69 -22.44 -13.24
C THR A 263 7.64 -23.58 -14.26
N TYR A 264 8.80 -24.10 -14.68
CA TYR A 264 8.86 -25.19 -15.65
C TYR A 264 8.17 -26.45 -15.10
N LYS A 265 7.20 -26.96 -15.87
CA LYS A 265 6.49 -28.20 -15.57
C LYS A 265 7.11 -29.36 -16.33
N PHE A 266 7.60 -30.36 -15.61
CA PHE A 266 8.12 -31.59 -16.20
C PHE A 266 6.96 -32.46 -16.71
N ALA A 267 7.20 -33.21 -17.79
CA ALA A 267 6.20 -34.08 -18.39
C ALA A 267 5.71 -35.19 -17.44
N SER A 268 6.58 -35.62 -16.52
CA SER A 268 6.25 -36.59 -15.49
C SER A 268 6.98 -36.29 -14.18
N PRO A 269 6.45 -36.74 -13.02
CA PRO A 269 7.18 -36.70 -11.75
C PRO A 269 8.52 -37.44 -11.80
N GLY A 270 8.63 -38.49 -12.62
CA GLY A 270 9.89 -39.20 -12.83
C GLY A 270 10.97 -38.36 -13.51
N ASP A 271 10.59 -37.48 -14.44
CA ASP A 271 11.54 -36.55 -15.07
C ASP A 271 11.95 -35.42 -14.14
N LEU A 272 11.04 -34.99 -13.25
CA LEU A 272 11.39 -34.11 -12.14
C LEU A 272 12.42 -34.76 -11.21
N THR A 273 12.25 -36.03 -10.84
CA THR A 273 13.24 -36.78 -10.04
C THR A 273 14.61 -36.83 -10.72
N LYS A 274 14.65 -37.13 -12.03
CA LYS A 274 15.91 -37.13 -12.81
C LYS A 274 16.56 -35.75 -12.81
N HIS A 275 15.77 -34.70 -13.00
CA HIS A 275 16.24 -33.31 -12.95
C HIS A 275 16.83 -32.97 -11.58
N PHE A 276 16.10 -33.30 -10.51
CA PHE A 276 16.54 -33.08 -9.14
C PHE A 276 17.88 -33.76 -8.85
N LYS A 277 18.02 -35.04 -9.23
CA LYS A 277 19.27 -35.79 -9.09
C LYS A 277 20.43 -35.16 -9.86
N ARG A 278 20.23 -34.85 -11.14
CA ARG A 278 21.31 -34.38 -12.03
C ARG A 278 21.73 -32.94 -11.74
N LYS A 279 20.77 -32.04 -11.50
CA LYS A 279 21.04 -30.61 -11.39
C LYS A 279 21.28 -30.16 -9.95
N HIS A 280 20.59 -30.77 -9.00
CA HIS A 280 20.62 -30.33 -7.61
C HIS A 280 21.40 -31.27 -6.70
N LEU A 281 21.35 -32.60 -6.87
CA LEU A 281 22.09 -33.53 -6.00
C LEU A 281 23.51 -33.86 -6.47
N ALA A 282 23.78 -33.80 -7.77
CA ALA A 282 25.08 -34.19 -8.32
C ALA A 282 26.20 -33.19 -8.03
N HIS A 283 25.86 -31.92 -7.77
CA HIS A 283 26.82 -30.83 -7.59
C HIS A 283 26.99 -30.39 -6.12
N ILE A 284 26.32 -31.05 -5.17
CA ILE A 284 26.46 -30.77 -3.74
C ILE A 284 27.76 -31.38 -3.23
N LYS A 285 28.62 -30.54 -2.66
CA LYS A 285 29.85 -30.95 -1.98
C LYS A 285 29.63 -31.04 -0.47
N GLU A 286 30.49 -31.81 0.19
CA GLU A 286 30.49 -31.92 1.64
C GLU A 286 30.90 -30.57 2.25
N GLY A 287 30.01 -29.98 3.08
CA GLY A 287 30.18 -28.64 3.64
C GLY A 287 29.37 -27.53 2.96
N ASP A 288 28.63 -27.82 1.88
CA ASP A 288 27.74 -26.82 1.26
C ASP A 288 26.56 -26.46 2.19
N ARG A 289 26.27 -25.16 2.30
CA ARG A 289 25.08 -24.66 3.02
C ARG A 289 23.84 -24.86 2.16
N LEU A 290 23.17 -25.99 2.35
CA LEU A 290 21.91 -26.29 1.65
C LEU A 290 20.76 -25.52 2.32
N GLN A 291 19.84 -25.01 1.51
CA GLN A 291 18.64 -24.33 2.00
C GLN A 291 17.47 -24.58 1.06
N CYS A 292 16.28 -24.80 1.62
CA CYS A 292 15.05 -24.75 0.86
C CYS A 292 14.54 -23.31 0.88
N LYS A 293 14.68 -22.58 -0.23
CA LYS A 293 14.23 -21.18 -0.35
C LYS A 293 12.69 -21.04 -0.35
N VAL A 294 11.97 -22.13 -0.62
CA VAL A 294 10.50 -22.18 -0.59
C VAL A 294 9.99 -22.35 0.85
N CYS A 295 10.62 -23.23 1.64
CA CYS A 295 10.29 -23.47 3.05
C CYS A 295 11.04 -22.55 4.03
N ARG A 296 11.98 -21.74 3.53
CA ARG A 296 12.87 -20.87 4.31
C ARG A 296 13.62 -21.59 5.44
N MET A 297 14.06 -22.83 5.19
CA MET A 297 14.78 -23.63 6.18
C MET A 297 16.15 -24.10 5.68
N GLY A 298 17.14 -24.10 6.58
CA GLY A 298 18.46 -24.65 6.34
C GLY A 298 18.43 -26.18 6.37
N LEU A 299 19.18 -26.81 5.46
CA LEU A 299 19.31 -28.25 5.33
C LEU A 299 20.77 -28.61 5.59
N GLN A 300 21.00 -29.55 6.50
CA GLN A 300 22.34 -29.78 7.05
C GLN A 300 23.24 -30.66 6.17
N HIS A 301 22.63 -31.61 5.44
CA HIS A 301 23.38 -32.57 4.61
C HIS A 301 22.50 -33.09 3.47
N LYS A 302 23.12 -33.77 2.50
CA LYS A 302 22.47 -34.29 1.29
C LYS A 302 21.24 -35.17 1.60
N GLN A 303 21.34 -36.07 2.58
CA GLN A 303 20.22 -36.91 3.00
C GLN A 303 19.04 -36.10 3.58
N HIS A 304 19.32 -35.02 4.33
CA HIS A 304 18.28 -34.13 4.86
C HIS A 304 17.52 -33.45 3.70
N LEU A 305 18.23 -33.00 2.67
CA LEU A 305 17.59 -32.44 1.47
C LEU A 305 16.73 -33.47 0.73
N GLN A 306 17.17 -34.73 0.63
CA GLN A 306 16.39 -35.79 -0.02
C GLN A 306 15.12 -36.12 0.76
N ASN A 307 15.23 -36.30 2.09
CA ASN A 307 14.08 -36.56 2.95
C ASN A 307 13.09 -35.37 2.95
N HIS A 308 13.60 -34.14 2.94
CA HIS A 308 12.78 -32.92 2.81
C HIS A 308 12.05 -32.86 1.46
N ALA A 309 12.74 -33.16 0.37
CA ALA A 309 12.15 -33.19 -0.98
C ALA A 309 11.00 -34.19 -1.08
N GLU A 310 11.15 -35.38 -0.47
CA GLU A 310 10.13 -36.43 -0.49
C GLU A 310 8.94 -36.10 0.43
N SER A 311 9.23 -35.75 1.69
CA SER A 311 8.20 -35.54 2.72
C SER A 311 7.38 -34.27 2.55
N ILE A 312 8.00 -33.16 2.12
CA ILE A 312 7.35 -31.85 2.03
C ILE A 312 6.91 -31.52 0.61
N HIS A 313 7.70 -31.93 -0.39
CA HIS A 313 7.51 -31.53 -1.78
C HIS A 313 7.16 -32.70 -2.71
N GLY A 314 6.91 -33.90 -2.19
CA GLY A 314 6.53 -35.08 -2.98
C GLY A 314 7.50 -35.47 -4.09
N THR A 315 8.74 -34.94 -4.05
CA THR A 315 9.77 -35.18 -5.05
C THR A 315 10.64 -36.34 -4.57
N VAL A 316 10.29 -37.54 -5.01
CA VAL A 316 11.02 -38.76 -4.66
C VAL A 316 12.41 -38.69 -5.30
N SER A 317 13.47 -38.90 -4.52
CA SER A 317 14.85 -39.01 -5.01
C SER A 317 15.23 -40.46 -5.23
#